data_AF-A0A2T1DXQ4-F1
#
_entry.id   AF-A0A2T1DXQ4-F1
#
_cell.length_a   1.000
_cell.length_b   1.000
_cell.length_c   1.000
_cell.angle_alpha   90.00
_cell.angle_beta   90.00
_cell.angle_gamma   90.00
#
_symmetry.space_group_name_H-M   'P 1'
#
loop_
_entity.id
_entity.type
_entity.pdbx_description
1 polymer ?
#
loop_
_entity_poly.entity_id
_entity_poly.type
_entity_poly.pdbx_seq_one_letter_code
_entity_poly.pdbx_strand_id
1 'polypeptide(L)' 'MIIKSISYQKVKNLGNYESERLEAIATISEDESASEAVSQLRAFVEFQLDAPVSPFPDEHNPLFDNVPADNF' A
#
# COMPACT_ATOMS: atom_id res chain seq x y z
N MET A 1 -1.84 -18.12 22.39
CA MET A 1 -2.01 -17.07 21.38
C MET A 1 -1.19 -17.47 20.17
N ILE A 2 -1.83 -17.85 19.07
CA ILE A 2 -1.14 -18.24 17.84
C ILE A 2 -1.33 -17.11 16.84
N ILE A 3 -0.27 -16.33 16.68
CA ILE A 3 -0.20 -15.26 15.69
C ILE A 3 0.03 -15.88 14.32
N LYS A 4 -0.78 -15.50 13.31
CA LYS A 4 -0.63 -16.00 11.93
C LYS A 4 -0.10 -14.89 11.03
N SER A 5 0.96 -15.19 10.29
CA SER A 5 1.55 -14.27 9.30
C SER A 5 0.92 -14.51 7.93
N ILE A 6 0.51 -13.44 7.26
CA ILE A 6 0.00 -13.47 5.89
C ILE A 6 0.88 -12.55 5.03
N SER A 7 1.30 -13.05 3.87
CA SER A 7 2.09 -12.30 2.89
C SER A 7 1.36 -12.22 1.55
N TYR A 8 1.35 -11.04 0.95
CA TYR A 8 0.90 -10.83 -0.43
C TYR A 8 2.06 -10.31 -1.27
N GLN A 9 2.27 -10.90 -2.45
CA GLN A 9 3.36 -10.54 -3.36
C GLN A 9 2.82 -10.29 -4.77
N LYS A 10 3.23 -9.18 -5.37
CA LYS A 10 2.99 -8.83 -6.77
C LYS A 10 4.33 -8.80 -7.51
N VAL A 11 4.43 -9.48 -8.64
CA VAL A 11 5.63 -9.52 -9.49
C VAL A 11 5.28 -8.94 -10.86
N LYS A 12 6.00 -7.91 -11.28
CA LYS A 12 5.84 -7.23 -12.56
C LYS A 12 7.09 -7.47 -13.40
N ASN A 13 6.89 -8.05 -14.59
CA ASN A 13 7.97 -8.26 -15.54
C ASN A 13 8.17 -6.96 -16.33
N LEU A 14 9.37 -6.37 -16.26
CA LEU A 14 9.69 -5.10 -16.90
C LEU A 14 10.32 -5.28 -18.30
N GLY A 15 10.58 -6.52 -18.72
CA GLY A 15 11.39 -6.82 -19.91
C GLY A 15 12.89 -6.75 -19.60
N ASN A 16 13.73 -7.07 -20.59
CA ASN A 16 15.20 -7.01 -20.48
C ASN A 16 15.82 -7.78 -19.29
N TYR A 17 15.19 -8.90 -18.88
CA TYR A 17 15.58 -9.69 -17.70
C TYR A 17 15.42 -8.96 -16.36
N GLU A 18 14.72 -7.82 -16.34
CA GLU A 18 14.42 -7.08 -15.13
C GLU A 18 12.99 -7.37 -14.65
N SER A 19 12.83 -7.44 -13.33
CA SER A 19 11.54 -7.68 -12.69
C SER A 19 11.45 -6.86 -11.42
N GLU A 20 10.28 -6.29 -11.19
CA GLU A 20 9.94 -5.56 -9.98
C GLU A 20 9.06 -6.45 -9.09
N ARG A 21 9.38 -6.50 -7.80
CA ARG A 21 8.65 -7.27 -6.79
C ARG A 21 8.18 -6.33 -5.69
N LEU A 22 6.87 -6.30 -5.47
CA LEU A 22 6.25 -5.61 -4.35
C LEU A 22 5.70 -6.66 -3.38
N GLU A 23 6.01 -6.49 -2.10
CA GLU A 23 5.63 -7.43 -1.05
C GLU A 23 5.10 -6.66 0.16
N ALA A 24 3.96 -7.12 0.69
CA ALA A 24 3.36 -6.59 1.91
C ALA A 24 3.00 -7.76 2.83
N ILE A 25 3.29 -7.59 4.12
CA ILE A 25 3.11 -8.62 5.14
C ILE A 25 2.25 -8.03 6.26
N ALA A 26 1.24 -8.78 6.69
CA ALA A 26 0.43 -8.44 7.84
C ALA A 26 0.46 -9.58 8.86
N THR A 27 0.39 -9.18 10.13
CA THR A 27 0.25 -10.07 11.26
C THR A 27 -1.19 -9.97 11.74
N ILE A 28 -1.91 -11.10 11.79
CA ILE A 28 -3.31 -11.12 12.22
C ILE A 28 -3.51 -11.99 13.46
N SER A 29 -4.51 -11.61 14.25
CA SER A 29 -5.00 -12.32 15.44
C SER A 29 -5.96 -13.45 15.04
N GLU A 30 -6.28 -14.36 15.97
CA GLU A 30 -7.14 -15.52 15.68
C GLU A 30 -8.59 -15.13 15.36
N ASP A 31 -9.02 -14.01 15.92
CA ASP A 31 -10.34 -13.39 15.80
C ASP A 31 -10.48 -12.51 14.54
N GLU A 32 -9.38 -12.25 13.82
CA GLU A 32 -9.37 -11.47 12.58
C GLU A 32 -9.58 -12.35 11.35
N SER A 33 -10.31 -11.80 10.37
CA SER A 33 -10.58 -12.49 9.11
C SER A 33 -9.37 -12.46 8.18
N ALA A 34 -8.78 -13.64 7.92
CA ALA A 34 -7.67 -13.78 6.97
C ALA A 34 -8.03 -13.29 5.56
N SER A 35 -9.27 -13.49 5.11
CA SER A 35 -9.70 -13.04 3.78
C SER A 35 -9.78 -11.52 3.67
N GLU A 36 -10.21 -10.85 4.74
CA GLU A 36 -10.25 -9.38 4.80
C GLU A 36 -8.82 -8.81 4.83
N ALA A 37 -7.94 -9.41 5.64
CA ALA A 37 -6.53 -9.01 5.70
C ALA A 37 -5.82 -9.16 4.35
N VAL A 38 -6.08 -10.23 3.60
CA VAL A 38 -5.56 -10.40 2.23
C VAL A 38 -6.11 -9.33 1.28
N SER A 39 -7.40 -9.00 1.39
CA SER A 39 -8.02 -7.95 0.57
C SER A 39 -7.39 -6.58 0.84
N GLN A 40 -7.15 -6.25 2.11
CA GLN A 40 -6.48 -5.03 2.53
C GLN A 40 -5.01 -4.98 2.05
N LEU A 41 -4.26 -6.08 2.19
CA LEU A 41 -2.88 -6.16 1.69
C LEU A 41 -2.83 -5.96 0.17
N ARG A 42 -3.76 -6.55 -0.59
CA ARG A 42 -3.85 -6.34 -2.03
C ARG A 42 -4.12 -4.87 -2.36
N ALA A 43 -5.13 -4.26 -1.73
CA ALA A 43 -5.45 -2.87 -1.94
C ALA A 43 -4.27 -1.94 -1.60
N PHE A 44 -3.52 -2.24 -0.53
CA PHE A 44 -2.32 -1.50 -0.17
C PHE A 44 -1.26 -1.58 -1.27
N VAL A 45 -0.96 -2.78 -1.79
CA VAL A 45 0.00 -2.93 -2.88
C VAL A 45 -0.48 -2.22 -4.15
N GLU A 46 -1.76 -2.31 -4.50
CA GLU A 46 -2.30 -1.72 -5.73
C GLU A 46 -2.41 -0.19 -5.69
N PHE A 47 -2.80 0.39 -4.55
CA PHE A 47 -3.09 1.83 -4.47
C PHE A 47 -2.01 2.66 -3.80
N GLN A 48 -1.10 2.06 -3.03
CA GLN A 48 -0.01 2.80 -2.37
C GLN A 48 1.37 2.46 -2.93
N LEU A 49 1.65 1.18 -3.20
CA LEU A 49 2.97 0.78 -3.70
C LEU A 49 3.09 0.80 -5.24
N ASP A 50 2.02 0.44 -5.96
CA ASP A 50 1.93 0.49 -7.43
C ASP A 50 0.85 1.48 -7.87
N ALA A 51 0.71 2.59 -7.14
CA ALA A 51 -0.24 3.63 -7.47
C ALA A 51 0.02 4.09 -8.91
N PRO A 52 -0.99 4.12 -9.81
CA PRO A 52 -0.80 4.70 -11.12
C PRO A 52 -0.39 6.16 -10.92
N VAL A 53 0.80 6.51 -11.42
CA VAL A 53 1.28 7.90 -11.40
C VAL A 53 0.19 8.75 -12.03
N SER A 54 -0.44 9.59 -11.23
CA SER A 54 -1.43 10.53 -11.75
C SER A 54 -0.73 11.33 -12.85
N PRO A 55 -1.29 11.40 -14.08
CA PRO A 55 -0.73 12.25 -15.13
C PRO A 55 -0.84 13.74 -14.77
N PHE A 56 -1.56 14.07 -13.69
CA PHE A 56 -1.63 15.39 -13.11
C PHE A 56 -0.75 15.43 -11.86
N PRO A 57 0.32 16.24 -11.83
CA PRO A 57 1.05 16.49 -10.60
C PRO A 57 0.06 17.07 -9.57
N ASP A 58 0.12 16.57 -8.33
CA ASP A 58 -0.68 17.05 -7.21
C ASP A 58 -0.31 18.52 -6.89
N GLU A 59 -0.86 19.47 -7.65
CA GLU A 59 -0.72 20.91 -7.37
C GLU A 59 -1.74 21.43 -6.34
N HIS A 60 -2.62 20.59 -5.80
CA HIS A 60 -3.53 20.99 -4.73
C HIS A 60 -3.99 19.78 -3.93
N ASN A 61 -3.34 19.53 -2.79
CA ASN A 61 -3.87 18.64 -1.78
C ASN A 61 -4.58 19.48 -0.71
N PRO A 62 -5.93 19.61 -0.75
CA PRO A 62 -6.68 20.49 0.16
C PRO A 62 -6.57 20.07 1.63
N LEU A 63 -6.01 18.87 1.92
CA LEU A 63 -5.72 18.42 3.28
C LEU A 63 -4.53 19.15 3.92
N PHE A 64 -3.61 19.68 3.11
CA PHE A 64 -2.39 20.37 3.56
C PHE A 64 -2.44 21.90 3.36
N ASP A 65 -3.36 22.41 2.55
CA ASP A 65 -3.49 23.86 2.29
C ASP A 65 -4.11 24.66 3.45
N ASN A 66 -4.71 23.97 4.43
CA ASN A 66 -5.41 24.60 5.56
C ASN A 66 -4.65 24.51 6.89
N VAL A 67 -3.34 24.25 6.87
CA VAL A 67 -2.51 24.37 8.08
C VAL A 67 -2.02 25.82 8.18
N PRO A 68 -2.55 26.65 9.10
CA PRO A 68 -2.03 28.00 9.27
C PRO A 68 -0.55 27.94 9.69
N ALA A 69 0.31 28.57 8.90
CA ALA A 69 1.76 28.58 9.06
C ALA A 69 2.24 29.52 10.20
N ASP A 70 1.48 29.63 11.29
CA ASP A 70 1.78 30.55 12.39
C ASP A 70 1.51 29.90 13.75
N ASN A 71 2.46 29.06 14.18
CA ASN A 71 2.69 28.73 15.59
C ASN A 71 4.12 28.15 15.74
N PHE A 72 5.13 29.00 15.54
CA PHE A 72 6.46 28.83 16.11
C PHE A 72 6.97 30.18 16.61
#